data_AF-A0A519M7X1-F1
#
_entry.id   AF-A0A519M7X1-F1
#
_cell.length_a   1.000
_cell.length_b   1.000
_cell.length_c   1.000
_cell.angle_alpha   90.00
_cell.angle_beta   90.00
_cell.angle_gamma   90.00
#
_symmetry.space_group_name_H-M   'P 1'
#
loop_
_entity.id
_entity.type
_entity.pdbx_description
1 polymer ?
#
loop_
_entity_poly.entity_id
_entity_poly.type
_entity_poly.pdbx_seq_one_letter_code
_entity_poly.pdbx_strand_id
1 'polypeptide(L)'
;MNSKTKRPSLTALLREQPTPAALSPEEQQRIQAENDQKLYGTRLPIAPTSSPAPTASAPSVSLGSGREDGIVGDRWIPFGTYLHDQVYLTLKQAEFWEPGFEIRKFVNKVLSTALAELPNSQQPLPDEQLAAVIKKINRTKA
;
A
#
# COMPACT_ATOMS: atom_id res chain seq x y z
N MET A 1 -3.05 -52.11 49.65
CA MET A 1 -3.07 -52.75 48.32
C MET A 1 -3.27 -51.64 47.30
N ASN A 2 -2.20 -51.07 46.74
CA ASN A 2 -2.28 -49.90 45.85
C ASN A 2 -1.98 -50.33 44.42
N SER A 3 -3.02 -50.57 43.64
CA SER A 3 -2.95 -50.82 42.19
C SER A 3 -2.60 -49.53 41.47
N LYS A 4 -1.32 -49.37 41.10
CA LYS A 4 -0.87 -48.31 40.18
C LYS A 4 -1.37 -48.61 38.76
N THR A 5 -2.34 -47.82 38.28
CA THR A 5 -2.78 -47.84 36.89
C THR A 5 -1.65 -47.28 36.00
N LYS A 6 -0.94 -48.17 35.29
CA LYS A 6 0.07 -47.80 34.28
C LYS A 6 -0.64 -47.12 33.10
N ARG A 7 -0.36 -45.83 32.88
CA ARG A 7 -0.76 -45.13 31.65
C ARG A 7 -0.01 -45.73 30.45
N PRO A 8 -0.66 -45.96 29.30
CA PRO A 8 0.03 -46.43 28.10
C PRO A 8 1.02 -45.37 27.61
N SER A 9 2.19 -45.81 27.15
CA SER A 9 3.22 -44.94 26.57
C SER A 9 2.71 -44.34 25.25
N LEU A 10 3.05 -43.08 24.98
CA LEU A 10 2.77 -42.34 23.73
C LEU A 10 3.21 -43.11 22.46
N THR A 11 4.19 -44.00 22.60
CA THR A 11 4.69 -44.87 21.51
C THR A 11 3.70 -45.96 21.11
N ALA A 12 2.77 -46.35 21.98
CA ALA A 12 1.75 -47.36 21.67
C ALA A 12 0.60 -46.77 20.83
N LEU A 13 0.28 -45.49 21.02
CA LEU A 13 -0.73 -44.76 20.24
C LEU A 13 -0.27 -44.43 18.81
N LEU A 14 1.04 -44.40 18.56
CA LEU A 14 1.58 -44.14 17.22
C LEU A 14 1.61 -45.37 16.32
N ARG A 15 1.38 -46.58 16.86
CA ARG A 15 1.41 -47.84 16.08
C ARG A 15 0.08 -48.13 15.37
N GLU A 16 -1.02 -47.47 15.77
CA GLU A 16 -2.31 -47.56 15.08
C GLU A 16 -2.52 -46.43 14.07
N GLN A 17 -1.46 -45.92 13.44
CA GLN A 17 -1.65 -45.19 12.20
C GLN A 17 -1.73 -46.18 11.04
N PRO A 18 -2.79 -46.14 10.23
CA PRO A 18 -2.78 -46.84 8.95
C PRO A 18 -1.60 -46.30 8.14
N THR A 19 -0.89 -47.23 7.51
CA THR A 19 0.20 -47.00 6.55
C THR A 19 -0.05 -45.72 5.76
N PRO A 20 0.92 -44.78 5.66
CA PRO A 20 0.74 -43.61 4.82
C PRO A 20 0.60 -44.14 3.39
N ALA A 21 -0.62 -44.08 2.85
CA ALA A 21 -0.82 -44.16 1.42
C ALA A 21 0.11 -43.10 0.84
N ALA A 22 1.13 -43.53 0.11
CA ALA A 22 2.02 -42.63 -0.60
C ALA A 22 1.12 -41.83 -1.54
N LEU A 23 0.79 -40.59 -1.12
CA LEU A 23 -0.08 -39.70 -1.86
C LEU A 23 0.46 -39.60 -3.28
N SER A 24 -0.40 -39.83 -4.27
CA SER A 24 -0.02 -39.72 -5.68
C SER A 24 0.58 -38.32 -5.92
N PRO A 25 1.59 -38.18 -6.80
CA PRO A 25 2.16 -36.87 -7.15
C PRO A 25 1.08 -35.83 -7.52
N GLU A 26 -0.02 -36.30 -8.09
CA GLU A 26 -1.18 -35.49 -8.47
C GLU A 26 -1.96 -34.95 -7.25
N GLU A 27 -2.13 -35.76 -6.19
CA GLU A 27 -2.74 -35.31 -4.94
C GLU A 27 -1.84 -34.34 -4.18
N GLN A 28 -0.52 -34.57 -4.18
CA GLN A 28 0.43 -33.64 -3.59
C GLN A 28 0.40 -32.27 -4.28
N GLN A 29 0.29 -32.25 -5.62
CA GLN A 29 0.13 -31.00 -6.37
C GLN A 29 -1.19 -30.31 -6.06
N ARG A 30 -2.28 -31.07 -5.92
CA ARG A 30 -3.59 -30.50 -5.55
C ARG A 30 -3.58 -29.88 -4.16
N ILE A 31 -2.97 -30.56 -3.19
CA ILE A 31 -2.84 -30.08 -1.80
C ILE A 31 -1.94 -28.84 -1.76
N GLN A 32 -0.83 -28.84 -2.50
CA GLN A 32 0.05 -27.68 -2.59
C GLN A 32 -0.68 -26.47 -3.20
N ALA A 33 -1.38 -26.66 -4.32
CA ALA A 33 -2.17 -25.61 -4.95
C ALA A 33 -3.29 -25.07 -4.06
N GLU A 34 -3.94 -25.92 -3.25
CA GLU A 34 -4.94 -25.49 -2.27
C GLU A 34 -4.31 -24.68 -1.13
N ASN A 35 -3.12 -25.08 -0.65
CA ASN A 35 -2.41 -24.32 0.38
C ASN A 35 -1.93 -22.96 -0.15
N ASP A 36 -1.38 -22.92 -1.37
CA ASP A 36 -0.98 -21.69 -2.03
C ASP A 36 -2.18 -20.77 -2.29
N GLN A 37 -3.36 -21.34 -2.58
CA GLN A 37 -4.60 -20.57 -2.66
C GLN A 37 -4.98 -19.94 -1.33
N LYS A 38 -4.87 -20.66 -0.22
CA LYS A 38 -5.18 -20.14 1.13
C LYS A 38 -4.18 -19.10 1.60
N LEU A 39 -2.91 -19.24 1.21
CA LEU A 39 -1.80 -18.36 1.61
C LEU A 39 -1.73 -17.09 0.76
N TYR A 40 -1.92 -17.20 -0.56
CA TYR A 40 -1.67 -16.11 -1.50
C TYR A 40 -2.93 -15.63 -2.22
N GLY A 41 -4.10 -16.26 -2.02
CA GLY A 41 -5.40 -15.78 -2.51
C GLY A 41 -5.55 -15.66 -4.04
N THR A 42 -4.52 -16.00 -4.81
CA THR A 42 -4.43 -15.67 -6.23
C THR A 42 -4.66 -16.94 -7.04
N ARG A 43 -5.76 -17.01 -7.80
CA ARG A 43 -5.88 -18.01 -8.87
C ARG A 43 -4.84 -17.68 -9.93
N LEU A 44 -3.77 -18.46 -10.03
CA LEU A 44 -2.94 -18.46 -11.23
C LEU A 44 -3.77 -19.03 -12.38
N PRO A 45 -4.05 -18.26 -13.46
CA PRO A 45 -4.62 -18.83 -14.66
C PRO A 45 -3.49 -19.57 -15.40
N ILE A 46 -3.72 -20.85 -15.67
CA ILE A 46 -2.91 -21.63 -16.60
C ILE A 46 -3.07 -20.95 -17.98
N ALA A 47 -1.95 -20.59 -18.61
CA ALA A 47 -1.86 -19.69 -19.78
C ALA A 47 -2.28 -20.36 -21.14
N PRO A 48 -1.97 -19.80 -22.32
CA PRO A 48 -2.78 -18.83 -23.07
C PRO A 48 -3.14 -19.33 -24.49
N THR A 49 -4.24 -18.85 -25.08
CA THR A 49 -4.34 -18.79 -26.55
C THR A 49 -5.10 -17.55 -27.02
N SER A 50 -4.53 -16.92 -28.05
CA SER A 50 -4.99 -15.77 -28.84
C SER A 50 -4.70 -14.36 -28.32
N SER A 51 -3.70 -13.73 -28.96
CA SER A 51 -3.46 -12.29 -29.12
C SER A 51 -4.12 -11.83 -30.44
N PRO A 52 -4.17 -10.54 -30.85
CA PRO A 52 -3.86 -9.28 -30.16
C PRO A 52 -4.95 -8.18 -30.28
N ALA A 53 -4.89 -7.13 -29.45
CA ALA A 53 -5.18 -5.74 -29.84
C ALA A 53 -4.69 -4.74 -28.77
N PRO A 54 -4.00 -3.65 -29.13
CA PRO A 54 -3.47 -2.69 -28.17
C PRO A 54 -4.54 -1.63 -27.89
N THR A 55 -4.95 -1.50 -26.63
CA THR A 55 -5.61 -0.28 -26.16
C THR A 55 -4.81 0.25 -24.99
N ALA A 56 -4.19 1.40 -25.21
CA ALA A 56 -3.54 2.19 -24.18
C ALA A 56 -4.56 2.50 -23.07
N SER A 57 -4.40 1.84 -21.93
CA SER A 57 -5.09 2.19 -20.70
C SER A 57 -4.08 2.81 -19.75
N ALA A 58 -4.41 4.03 -19.33
CA ALA A 58 -3.74 4.83 -18.31
C ALA A 58 -3.40 4.03 -17.03
N PRO A 59 -2.44 4.48 -16.21
CA PRO A 59 -2.08 3.77 -14.99
C PRO A 59 -3.28 3.73 -14.04
N SER A 60 -3.88 2.55 -13.96
CA SER A 60 -4.92 2.21 -12.99
C SER A 60 -4.26 2.13 -11.62
N VAL A 61 -4.48 3.14 -10.79
CA VAL A 61 -4.15 3.13 -9.36
C VAL A 61 -4.98 2.03 -8.70
N SER A 62 -4.38 0.83 -8.60
CA SER A 62 -4.92 -0.27 -7.80
C SER A 62 -4.68 0.07 -6.33
N LEU A 63 -5.63 0.77 -5.73
CA LEU A 63 -5.68 1.06 -4.31
C LEU A 63 -5.71 -0.28 -3.57
N GLY A 64 -4.62 -0.57 -2.83
CA GLY A 64 -4.49 -1.76 -2.01
C GLY A 64 -5.68 -1.89 -1.08
N SER A 65 -6.47 -2.93 -1.29
CA SER A 65 -7.57 -3.34 -0.43
C SER A 65 -6.99 -3.85 0.90
N GLY A 66 -6.85 -2.94 1.86
CA GLY A 66 -6.54 -3.21 3.26
C GLY A 66 -7.64 -2.56 4.10
N ARG A 67 -8.53 -3.39 4.61
CA ARG A 67 -9.74 -3.03 5.35
C ARG A 67 -9.39 -2.41 6.71
N GLU A 68 -9.57 -1.10 6.84
CA GLU A 68 -9.93 -0.43 8.10
C GLU A 68 -10.92 0.70 7.81
N ASP A 69 -12.07 0.64 8.50
CA ASP A 69 -13.17 1.59 8.44
C ASP A 69 -12.70 3.00 8.82
N GLY A 70 -12.51 3.82 7.81
CA GLY A 70 -12.33 5.26 7.88
C GLY A 70 -12.35 5.76 6.45
N ILE A 71 -12.99 6.89 6.17
CA ILE A 71 -12.98 7.51 4.84
C ILE A 71 -11.51 7.93 4.58
N VAL A 72 -10.69 7.02 4.06
CA VAL A 72 -9.28 7.27 3.70
C VAL A 72 -9.35 8.17 2.48
N GLY A 73 -9.28 9.48 2.70
CA GLY A 73 -9.67 10.45 1.69
C GLY A 73 -10.53 11.61 2.16
N ASP A 74 -10.82 11.77 3.46
CA ASP A 74 -11.38 13.04 4.00
C ASP A 74 -10.59 13.68 5.17
N ARG A 75 -9.50 13.05 5.65
CA ARG A 75 -8.70 13.60 6.75
C ARG A 75 -7.59 14.53 6.25
N TRP A 76 -7.58 15.76 6.75
CA TRP A 76 -6.48 16.71 6.59
C TRP A 76 -5.36 16.47 7.62
N ILE A 77 -4.14 16.28 7.14
CA ILE A 77 -2.93 16.05 7.94
C ILE A 77 -2.08 17.33 7.96
N PRO A 78 -1.59 17.77 9.12
CA PRO A 78 -0.68 18.91 9.20
C PRO A 78 0.71 18.52 8.65
N PHE A 79 1.03 18.99 7.44
CA PHE A 79 2.33 18.74 6.79
C PHE A 79 2.89 20.05 6.19
N GLY A 80 3.31 20.99 7.05
CA GLY A 80 3.71 22.35 6.65
C GLY A 80 2.51 23.21 6.22
N THR A 81 1.76 22.72 5.24
CA THR A 81 0.38 23.07 4.90
C THR A 81 -0.52 21.85 5.16
N TYR A 82 -1.81 22.06 5.37
CA TYR A 82 -2.73 20.92 5.48
C TYR A 82 -2.77 20.16 4.15
N LEU A 83 -2.53 18.84 4.19
CA LEU A 83 -2.63 17.94 3.04
C LEU A 83 -3.66 16.86 3.29
N HIS A 84 -4.24 16.35 2.21
CA HIS A 84 -5.09 15.18 2.29
C HIS A 84 -4.28 13.93 2.71
N ASP A 85 -4.85 13.07 3.57
CA ASP A 85 -4.22 11.83 4.04
C ASP A 85 -3.68 10.93 2.93
N GLN A 86 -4.45 10.72 1.87
CA GLN A 86 -4.06 9.95 0.69
C GLN A 86 -2.86 10.57 -0.02
N VAL A 87 -2.87 11.90 -0.21
CA VAL A 87 -1.75 12.61 -0.83
C VAL A 87 -0.49 12.47 0.02
N TYR A 88 -0.61 12.61 1.33
CA TYR A 88 0.52 12.42 2.24
C TYR A 88 1.09 11.00 2.18
N LEU A 89 0.23 9.97 2.16
CA LEU A 89 0.65 8.59 2.03
C LEU A 89 1.40 8.34 0.72
N THR A 90 0.86 8.81 -0.41
CA THR A 90 1.50 8.67 -1.73
C THR A 90 2.83 9.41 -1.78
N LEU A 91 2.94 10.61 -1.18
CA LEU A 91 4.20 11.34 -1.07
C LEU A 91 5.25 10.55 -0.27
N LYS A 92 4.84 9.88 0.81
CA LYS A 92 5.73 9.02 1.60
C LYS A 92 6.13 7.75 0.88
N GLN A 93 5.23 7.16 0.09
CA GLN A 93 5.57 6.04 -0.78
C GLN A 93 6.59 6.46 -1.84
N ALA A 94 6.39 7.61 -2.50
CA ALA A 94 7.34 8.13 -3.46
C ALA A 94 8.72 8.41 -2.83
N GLU A 95 8.77 8.98 -1.62
CA GLU A 95 10.03 9.16 -0.86
C GLU A 95 10.76 7.86 -0.56
N PHE A 96 10.01 6.77 -0.36
CA PHE A 96 10.60 5.46 -0.10
C PHE A 96 11.08 4.75 -1.38
N TRP A 97 10.29 4.81 -2.45
CA TRP A 97 10.54 4.04 -3.67
C TRP A 97 11.39 4.77 -4.73
N GLU A 98 11.34 6.10 -4.77
CA GLU A 98 12.04 6.90 -5.78
C GLU A 98 13.35 7.48 -5.21
N PRO A 99 14.53 7.01 -5.66
CA PRO A 99 15.80 7.50 -5.16
C PRO A 99 16.02 8.97 -5.55
N GLY A 100 16.33 9.82 -4.57
CA GLY A 100 16.50 11.27 -4.79
C GLY A 100 15.19 12.06 -4.85
N PHE A 101 14.05 11.43 -4.57
CA PHE A 101 12.79 12.14 -4.42
C PHE A 101 12.80 12.98 -3.14
N GLU A 102 12.60 14.29 -3.31
CA GLU A 102 12.46 15.23 -2.21
C GLU A 102 11.06 15.84 -2.23
N ILE A 103 10.23 15.47 -1.26
CA ILE A 103 8.84 15.92 -1.14
C ILE A 103 8.74 17.46 -1.26
N ARG A 104 9.61 18.20 -0.57
CA ARG A 104 9.59 19.67 -0.59
C ARG A 104 9.84 20.25 -1.98
N LYS A 105 10.85 19.75 -2.70
CA LYS A 105 11.17 20.21 -4.06
C LYS A 105 10.05 19.85 -5.04
N PHE A 106 9.53 18.62 -4.92
CA PHE A 106 8.42 18.16 -5.74
C PHE A 106 7.17 19.02 -5.54
N VAL A 107 6.73 19.19 -4.28
CA VAL A 107 5.56 20.01 -3.94
C VAL A 107 5.73 21.45 -4.40
N ASN A 108 6.90 22.07 -4.16
CA ASN A 108 7.16 23.43 -4.62
C ASN A 108 7.08 23.54 -6.16
N LYS A 109 7.62 22.56 -6.90
CA LYS A 109 7.54 22.53 -8.35
C LYS A 109 6.10 22.44 -8.83
N VAL A 110 5.34 21.46 -8.32
CA VAL A 110 3.93 21.25 -8.69
C VAL A 110 3.09 22.48 -8.40
N LEU A 111 3.23 23.08 -7.20
CA LEU A 111 2.53 24.31 -6.84
C LEU A 111 2.93 25.49 -7.72
N SER A 112 4.22 25.66 -8.03
CA SER A 112 4.68 26.75 -8.90
C SER A 112 4.12 26.63 -10.31
N THR A 113 4.08 25.41 -10.85
CA THR A 113 3.50 25.13 -12.17
C THR A 113 2.00 25.36 -12.16
N ALA A 114 1.28 24.85 -11.16
CA ALA A 114 -0.17 25.07 -11.05
C ALA A 114 -0.50 26.56 -10.91
N LEU A 115 0.22 27.31 -10.06
CA LEU A 115 0.02 28.75 -9.94
C LEU A 115 0.29 29.49 -11.26
N ALA A 116 1.32 29.11 -12.01
CA ALA A 116 1.59 29.71 -13.31
C ALA A 116 0.42 29.55 -14.31
N GLU A 117 -0.37 28.48 -14.19
CA GLU A 117 -1.57 28.26 -15.00
C GLU A 117 -2.79 29.09 -14.54
N LEU A 118 -2.77 29.64 -13.32
CA LEU A 118 -3.84 30.49 -12.80
C LEU A 118 -3.57 31.98 -13.13
N PRO A 119 -4.34 32.60 -14.05
CA PRO A 119 -4.07 33.98 -14.48
C PRO A 119 -4.22 35.01 -13.36
N ASN A 120 -5.14 34.78 -12.42
CA ASN A 120 -5.36 35.69 -11.29
C ASN A 120 -4.22 35.64 -10.26
N SER A 121 -3.45 34.55 -10.21
CA SER A 121 -2.34 34.42 -9.25
C SER A 121 -1.12 35.26 -9.64
N GLN A 122 -1.06 35.67 -10.91
CA GLN A 122 0.00 36.52 -11.47
C GLN A 122 -0.25 38.01 -11.26
N GLN A 123 -1.42 38.37 -10.72
CA GLN A 123 -1.73 39.76 -10.43
C GLN A 123 -0.96 40.23 -9.20
N PRO A 124 -0.43 41.47 -9.21
CA PRO A 124 0.20 42.02 -8.03
C PRO A 124 -0.82 42.16 -6.90
N LEU A 125 -0.39 41.80 -5.69
CA LEU A 125 -1.16 42.08 -4.48
C LEU A 125 -1.28 43.59 -4.28
N PRO A 126 -2.41 44.10 -3.77
CA PRO A 126 -2.53 45.49 -3.34
C PRO A 126 -1.47 45.87 -2.30
N ASP A 127 -0.98 47.11 -2.34
CA ASP A 127 0.17 47.56 -1.54
C ASP A 127 0.02 47.27 -0.03
N GLU A 128 -1.18 47.44 0.52
CA GLU A 128 -1.48 47.16 1.93
C GLU A 128 -1.30 45.65 2.26
N GLN A 129 -1.78 44.77 1.39
CA GLN A 129 -1.68 43.33 1.56
C GLN A 129 -0.24 42.85 1.33
N LEU A 130 0.45 43.42 0.33
CA LEU A 130 1.85 43.13 0.05
C LEU A 130 2.74 43.50 1.24
N ALA A 131 2.57 44.69 1.81
CA ALA A 131 3.31 45.14 2.99
C ALA A 131 3.08 44.20 4.20
N ALA A 132 1.85 43.73 4.42
CA ALA A 132 1.53 42.78 5.47
C ALA A 132 2.22 41.42 5.25
N VAL A 133 2.21 40.90 4.03
CA VAL A 133 2.88 39.64 3.67
C VAL A 133 4.39 39.74 3.84
N ILE A 134 5.03 40.80 3.31
CA ILE A 134 6.47 41.03 3.44
C ILE A 134 6.88 41.14 4.91
N LYS A 135 6.10 41.88 5.72
CA LYS A 135 6.33 41.99 7.16
C LYS A 135 6.29 40.62 7.85
N LYS A 136 5.33 39.76 7.48
CA LYS A 136 5.22 38.40 8.02
C LYS A 136 6.42 37.53 7.63
N ILE A 137 6.85 37.58 6.37
CA ILE A 137 8.01 36.81 5.87
C ILE A 137 9.30 37.23 6.59
N ASN A 138 9.52 38.54 6.77
CA ASN A 138 10.71 39.05 7.45
C ASN A 138 10.74 38.74 8.95
N ARG A 139 9.57 38.67 9.61
CA ARG A 139 9.48 38.27 11.02
C ARG A 139 9.94 36.82 11.26
N THR A 140 9.67 35.93 10.31
CA THR A 140 10.07 34.50 10.40
C THR A 140 11.53 34.23 10.06
N LYS A 141 12.30 35.24 9.63
CA LYS A 141 13.74 35.12 9.32
C LYS A 141 14.65 35.49 10.51
N ALA A 142 14.12 36.10 11.56
CA ALA A 142 14.82 36.49 12.78
C ALA A 142 14.72 35.39 13.84
#